data_AF-A0A7G6E5C9-F1
#
_entry.id   AF-A0A7G6E5C9-F1
#
_cell.length_a   1.000
_cell.length_b   1.000
_cell.length_c   1.000
_cell.angle_alpha   90.00
_cell.angle_beta   90.00
_cell.angle_gamma   90.00
#
_symmetry.space_group_name_H-M   'P 1'
#
loop_
_entity.id
_entity.type
_entity.pdbx_description
1 polymer ?
#
loop_
_entity_poly.entity_id
_entity_poly.type
_entity_poly.pdbx_seq_one_letter_code
_entity_poly.pdbx_strand_id
1 'polypeptide(L)'
;MMRQRVTFLILVLLMLFCLTSSLTIEEQVPALIRLHILANSDSPEDQILKYKVRDQIVKAMQEKFAYSQNLSESREILLENLPELEHEAEVVLREAGSTYNVKAVYGQFSFPTKYYGNFTLPAGRYEAVRLVMGEGAGANWWCVLFPPLCFVDGGNNAAYLEENIAKELKTVKHQSKIVKIKPAFKVVEMWQDTLAKIANK
;
A
#
# COMPACT_ATOMS: atom_id res chain seq x y z
N MET A 1 -4.34 46.22 -31.18
CA MET A 1 -3.09 45.96 -30.40
C MET A 1 -3.34 45.59 -28.94
N MET A 2 -4.14 46.35 -28.19
CA MET A 2 -4.38 46.10 -26.74
C MET A 2 -5.12 44.77 -26.46
N ARG A 3 -6.13 44.42 -27.28
CA ARG A 3 -6.92 43.18 -27.14
C ARG A 3 -6.08 41.91 -27.31
N GLN A 4 -5.12 41.90 -28.24
CA GLN A 4 -4.22 40.75 -28.46
C GLN A 4 -3.23 40.55 -27.29
N ARG A 5 -2.78 41.64 -26.65
CA ARG A 5 -1.90 41.57 -25.46
C ARG A 5 -2.64 41.00 -24.25
N VAL A 6 -3.93 41.31 -24.09
CA VAL A 6 -4.77 40.77 -23.01
C VAL A 6 -5.04 39.28 -23.21
N THR A 7 -5.36 38.85 -24.44
CA THR A 7 -5.58 37.42 -24.73
C THR A 7 -4.30 36.59 -24.49
N PHE A 8 -3.13 37.13 -24.85
CA PHE A 8 -1.84 36.47 -24.60
C PHE A 8 -1.55 36.31 -23.10
N LEU A 9 -1.79 37.37 -22.31
CA LEU A 9 -1.63 37.32 -20.85
C LEU A 9 -2.54 36.28 -20.18
N ILE A 10 -3.80 36.17 -20.62
CA ILE A 10 -4.75 35.17 -20.10
C ILE A 10 -4.29 33.74 -20.42
N LEU A 11 -3.80 33.50 -21.64
CA LEU A 11 -3.29 32.18 -22.04
C LEU A 11 -2.03 31.79 -21.25
N VAL A 12 -1.13 32.72 -20.98
CA VAL A 12 0.07 32.49 -20.16
C VAL A 12 -0.33 32.18 -18.71
N LEU A 13 -1.30 32.89 -18.14
CA LEU A 13 -1.84 32.62 -16.81
C LEU A 13 -2.54 31.26 -16.70
N LEU A 14 -3.32 30.87 -17.72
CA LEU A 14 -3.94 29.53 -17.80
C LEU A 14 -2.90 28.42 -17.93
N MET A 15 -1.85 28.62 -18.73
CA MET A 15 -0.76 27.67 -18.87
C MET A 15 0.03 27.52 -17.56
N LEU A 16 0.32 28.62 -16.86
CA LEU A 16 0.94 28.61 -15.53
C LEU A 16 0.05 27.92 -14.49
N PHE A 17 -1.27 28.17 -14.52
CA PHE A 17 -2.22 27.50 -13.65
C PHE A 17 -2.24 25.98 -13.90
N CYS A 18 -2.29 25.54 -15.16
CA CYS A 18 -2.18 24.12 -15.54
C CYS A 18 -0.85 23.49 -15.11
N LEU A 19 0.28 24.20 -15.22
CA LEU A 19 1.59 23.71 -14.78
C LEU A 19 1.68 23.59 -13.25
N THR A 20 1.02 24.46 -12.50
CA THR A 20 0.90 24.32 -11.03
C THR A 20 -0.13 23.29 -10.59
N SER A 21 -1.01 22.85 -11.51
CA SER A 21 -2.04 21.83 -11.25
C SER A 21 -1.51 20.40 -11.28
N SER A 22 -0.20 20.20 -11.48
CA SER A 22 0.47 18.96 -11.10
C SER A 22 0.54 18.85 -9.57
N LEU A 23 -0.62 18.92 -8.91
CA LEU A 23 -0.81 18.39 -7.57
C LEU A 23 -0.59 16.89 -7.71
N THR A 24 0.62 16.43 -7.41
CA THR A 24 0.82 15.05 -7.02
C THR A 24 -0.06 14.86 -5.78
N ILE A 25 -1.27 14.34 -5.99
CA ILE A 25 -2.03 13.72 -4.92
C ILE A 25 -1.16 12.51 -4.58
N GLU A 26 -0.30 12.68 -3.59
CA GLU A 26 0.35 11.57 -2.91
C GLU A 26 -0.80 10.83 -2.26
N GLU A 27 -1.38 9.89 -3.02
CA GLU A 27 -2.39 9.00 -2.52
C GLU A 27 -1.79 8.40 -1.26
N GLN A 28 -2.42 8.68 -0.11
CA GLN A 28 -1.92 8.27 1.19
C GLN A 28 -1.94 6.74 1.21
N VAL A 29 -0.88 6.12 0.70
CA VAL A 29 -0.71 4.68 0.73
C VAL A 29 -0.60 4.35 2.21
N PRO A 30 -1.53 3.58 2.78
CA PRO A 30 -1.48 3.24 4.18
C PRO A 30 -0.12 2.61 4.50
N ALA A 31 0.40 2.91 5.70
CA ALA A 31 1.68 2.41 6.18
C ALA A 31 1.58 0.90 6.49
N LEU A 32 1.66 0.07 5.45
CA LEU A 32 1.44 -1.36 5.52
C LEU A 32 2.47 -2.15 4.69
N ILE A 33 2.69 -3.40 5.08
CA ILE A 33 3.46 -4.38 4.29
C ILE A 33 2.50 -5.48 3.87
N ARG A 34 2.42 -5.76 2.57
CA ARG A 34 1.55 -6.81 2.03
C ARG A 34 2.31 -8.11 1.80
N LEU A 35 1.54 -9.18 1.62
CA LEU A 35 2.05 -10.47 1.16
C LEU A 35 1.24 -10.90 -0.05
N HIS A 36 1.91 -11.46 -1.04
CA HIS A 36 1.24 -12.25 -2.05
C HIS A 36 2.05 -13.47 -2.48
N ILE A 37 1.34 -14.55 -2.76
CA ILE A 37 1.91 -15.85 -3.11
C ILE A 37 1.38 -16.23 -4.49
N LEU A 38 2.27 -16.42 -5.46
CA LEU A 38 1.96 -16.89 -6.80
C LEU A 38 2.18 -18.40 -6.84
N ALA A 39 1.13 -19.13 -7.19
CA ALA A 39 1.25 -20.56 -7.45
C ALA A 39 2.05 -20.80 -8.73
N ASN A 40 2.61 -22.01 -8.85
CA ASN A 40 3.31 -22.43 -10.06
C ASN A 40 2.39 -22.39 -11.29
N SER A 41 1.18 -22.95 -11.17
CA SER A 41 0.12 -22.89 -12.18
C SER A 41 -1.28 -22.78 -11.57
N ASP A 42 -2.31 -22.74 -12.41
CA ASP A 42 -3.72 -22.79 -12.01
C ASP A 42 -4.27 -24.21 -11.81
N SER A 43 -3.41 -25.24 -11.84
CA SER A 43 -3.85 -26.60 -11.54
C SER A 43 -4.40 -26.71 -10.11
N PRO A 44 -5.42 -27.55 -9.86
CA PRO A 44 -5.94 -27.77 -8.51
C PRO A 44 -4.85 -28.13 -7.50
N GLU A 45 -3.86 -28.92 -7.92
CA GLU A 45 -2.72 -29.33 -7.10
C GLU A 45 -1.87 -28.13 -6.68
N ASP A 46 -1.48 -27.26 -7.61
CA ASP A 46 -0.67 -26.08 -7.33
C ASP A 46 -1.43 -25.06 -6.47
N GLN A 47 -2.75 -24.95 -6.66
CA GLN A 47 -3.60 -24.09 -5.84
C GLN A 47 -3.70 -24.60 -4.40
N ILE A 48 -3.83 -25.91 -4.19
CA ILE A 48 -3.81 -26.54 -2.87
C ILE A 48 -2.44 -26.34 -2.21
N LEU A 49 -1.35 -26.56 -2.95
CA LEU A 49 0.00 -26.33 -2.45
C LEU A 49 0.23 -24.89 -2.02
N LYS A 50 -0.24 -23.91 -2.81
CA LYS A 50 -0.19 -22.49 -2.44
C LYS A 50 -0.87 -22.22 -1.09
N TYR A 51 -2.01 -22.84 -0.83
CA TYR A 51 -2.70 -22.66 0.45
C TYR A 51 -1.95 -23.30 1.63
N LYS A 52 -1.30 -24.44 1.43
CA LYS A 52 -0.42 -25.03 2.45
C LYS A 52 0.79 -24.14 2.74
N VAL A 53 1.44 -23.63 1.69
CA VAL A 53 2.55 -22.68 1.81
C VAL A 53 2.09 -21.41 2.52
N ARG A 54 0.93 -20.86 2.14
CA ARG A 54 0.31 -19.73 2.85
C ARG A 54 0.21 -20.00 4.35
N ASP A 55 -0.38 -21.11 4.74
CA ASP A 55 -0.64 -21.40 6.16
C ASP A 55 0.67 -21.48 6.96
N GLN A 56 1.69 -22.13 6.38
CA GLN A 56 3.02 -22.19 6.98
C GLN A 56 3.68 -20.80 7.11
N ILE A 57 3.69 -20.01 6.03
CA ILE A 57 4.31 -18.67 6.01
C ILE A 57 3.60 -17.71 6.96
N VAL A 58 2.27 -17.75 7.00
CA VAL A 58 1.49 -16.92 7.90
C VAL A 58 1.82 -17.28 9.35
N LYS A 59 1.92 -18.57 9.69
CA LYS A 59 2.30 -19.01 11.03
C LYS A 59 3.70 -18.52 11.41
N ALA A 60 4.70 -18.73 10.56
CA ALA A 60 6.07 -18.32 10.86
C ALA A 60 6.22 -16.80 11.00
N MET A 61 5.56 -16.02 10.15
CA MET A 61 5.57 -14.57 10.27
C MET A 61 4.84 -14.08 11.51
N GLN A 62 3.80 -14.78 11.98
CA GLN A 62 3.13 -14.45 13.23
C GLN A 62 4.08 -14.53 14.42
N GLU A 63 4.86 -15.61 14.50
CA GLU A 63 5.85 -15.82 15.56
C GLU A 63 6.96 -14.76 15.50
N LYS A 64 7.46 -14.44 14.30
CA LYS A 64 8.53 -13.46 14.08
C LYS A 64 8.09 -12.02 14.35
N PHE A 65 6.85 -11.67 14.03
CA PHE A 65 6.30 -10.34 14.26
C PHE A 65 5.69 -10.12 15.64
N ALA A 66 5.65 -11.14 16.50
CA ALA A 66 5.03 -11.06 17.83
C ALA A 66 5.56 -9.88 18.69
N TYR A 67 6.78 -9.41 18.43
CA TYR A 67 7.42 -8.32 19.16
C TYR A 67 7.47 -6.99 18.40
N SER A 68 7.09 -6.96 17.12
CA SER A 68 7.20 -5.76 16.31
C SER A 68 6.16 -4.71 16.70
N GLN A 69 6.60 -3.47 16.92
CA GLN A 69 5.73 -2.38 17.37
C GLN A 69 5.39 -1.38 16.27
N ASN A 70 6.10 -1.42 15.13
CA ASN A 70 5.92 -0.44 14.06
C ASN A 70 6.38 -0.97 12.69
N LEU A 71 6.02 -0.23 11.64
CA LEU A 71 6.32 -0.58 10.25
C LEU A 71 7.82 -0.77 9.97
N SER A 72 8.69 0.04 10.58
CA SER A 72 10.14 -0.04 10.32
C SER A 72 10.74 -1.32 10.88
N GLU A 73 10.41 -1.63 12.13
CA GLU A 73 10.85 -2.85 12.79
C GLU A 73 10.30 -4.10 12.09
N SER A 74 9.04 -4.06 11.66
CA SER A 74 8.46 -5.14 10.85
C SER A 74 9.19 -5.31 9.52
N ARG A 75 9.60 -4.23 8.87
CA ARG A 75 10.37 -4.31 7.63
C ARG A 75 11.75 -4.96 7.87
N GLU A 76 12.43 -4.59 8.94
CA GLU A 76 13.75 -5.14 9.29
C GLU A 76 13.65 -6.65 9.58
N ILE A 77 12.73 -7.04 10.47
CA ILE A 77 12.47 -8.45 10.80
C ILE A 77 12.15 -9.23 9.51
N LEU A 78 11.29 -8.69 8.66
CA LEU A 78 10.91 -9.35 7.42
C LEU A 78 12.09 -9.57 6.48
N LEU A 79 12.93 -8.54 6.27
CA LEU A 79 14.08 -8.61 5.37
C LEU A 79 15.12 -9.61 5.86
N GLU A 80 15.37 -9.66 7.17
CA GLU A 80 16.28 -10.64 7.79
C GLU A 80 15.79 -12.07 7.64
N ASN A 81 14.47 -12.28 7.61
CA ASN A 81 13.85 -13.60 7.58
C ASN A 81 13.42 -14.06 6.17
N LEU A 82 13.64 -13.25 5.11
CA LEU A 82 13.28 -13.65 3.73
C LEU A 82 13.84 -15.03 3.30
N PRO A 83 15.12 -15.36 3.55
CA PRO A 83 15.65 -16.67 3.16
C PRO A 83 14.99 -17.83 3.92
N GLU A 84 14.59 -17.59 5.18
CA GLU A 84 13.89 -18.60 5.97
C GLU A 84 12.47 -18.83 5.44
N LEU A 85 11.77 -17.78 4.98
CA LEU A 85 10.48 -17.93 4.32
C LEU A 85 10.56 -18.74 3.02
N GLU A 86 11.62 -18.55 2.23
CA GLU A 86 11.87 -19.43 1.07
C GLU A 86 12.04 -20.87 1.53
N HIS A 87 12.89 -21.10 2.54
CA HIS A 87 13.17 -22.43 3.06
C HIS A 87 11.91 -23.15 3.57
N GLU A 88 11.09 -22.45 4.37
CA GLU A 88 9.85 -23.01 4.91
C GLU A 88 8.84 -23.36 3.81
N ALA A 89 8.69 -22.48 2.81
CA ALA A 89 7.82 -22.76 1.67
C ALA A 89 8.30 -23.98 0.88
N GLU A 90 9.62 -24.12 0.69
CA GLU A 90 10.21 -25.28 0.03
C GLU A 90 10.05 -26.58 0.83
N VAL A 91 10.12 -26.53 2.17
CA VAL A 91 9.84 -27.71 3.01
C VAL A 91 8.43 -28.23 2.73
N VAL A 92 7.42 -27.34 2.74
CA VAL A 92 6.03 -27.71 2.42
C VAL A 92 5.90 -28.32 1.02
N LEU A 93 6.61 -27.77 0.04
CA LEU A 93 6.61 -28.31 -1.32
C LEU A 93 7.22 -29.71 -1.40
N ARG A 94 8.38 -29.91 -0.76
CA ARG A 94 9.08 -31.20 -0.75
C ARG A 94 8.27 -32.28 -0.05
N GLU A 95 7.64 -31.97 1.08
CA GLU A 95 6.76 -32.89 1.81
C GLU A 95 5.55 -33.33 0.98
N ALA A 96 5.08 -32.46 0.08
CA ALA A 96 4.00 -32.77 -0.84
C ALA A 96 4.46 -33.38 -2.17
N GLY A 97 5.74 -33.71 -2.32
CA GLY A 97 6.31 -34.35 -3.51
C GLY A 97 6.58 -33.42 -4.68
N SER A 98 6.53 -32.10 -4.49
CA SER A 98 6.88 -31.13 -5.53
C SER A 98 8.40 -30.92 -5.60
N THR A 99 8.87 -30.53 -6.80
CA THR A 99 10.31 -30.39 -7.13
C THR A 99 10.70 -28.97 -7.54
N TYR A 100 9.73 -28.05 -7.68
CA TYR A 100 10.04 -26.66 -8.00
C TYR A 100 10.40 -25.86 -6.75
N ASN A 101 11.22 -24.83 -6.93
CA ASN A 101 11.69 -23.97 -5.84
C ASN A 101 10.72 -22.83 -5.54
N VAL A 102 10.97 -22.11 -4.45
CA VAL A 102 10.25 -20.88 -4.11
C VAL A 102 11.22 -19.72 -4.05
N LYS A 103 10.78 -18.55 -4.52
CA LYS A 103 11.54 -17.30 -4.41
C LYS A 103 10.74 -16.24 -3.69
N ALA A 104 11.28 -15.70 -2.61
CA ALA A 104 10.74 -14.58 -1.86
C ALA A 104 11.44 -13.28 -2.30
N VAL A 105 10.65 -12.30 -2.72
CA VAL A 105 11.15 -10.99 -3.15
C VAL A 105 10.40 -9.91 -2.39
N TYR A 106 11.15 -9.08 -1.67
CA TYR A 106 10.62 -7.87 -1.08
C TYR A 106 10.75 -6.69 -2.05
N GLY A 107 9.73 -5.83 -2.12
CA GLY A 107 9.77 -4.62 -2.94
C GLY A 107 8.42 -3.93 -3.10
N GLN A 108 8.31 -3.12 -4.14
CA GLN A 108 7.08 -2.39 -4.50
C GLN A 108 6.35 -3.11 -5.63
N PHE A 109 5.14 -3.60 -5.38
CA PHE A 109 4.37 -4.37 -6.36
C PHE A 109 2.98 -3.79 -6.59
N SER A 110 2.42 -4.06 -7.77
CA SER A 110 1.05 -3.65 -8.11
C SER A 110 0.05 -4.64 -7.51
N PHE A 111 -0.95 -4.12 -6.82
CA PHE A 111 -2.06 -4.90 -6.28
C PHE A 111 -3.37 -4.41 -6.90
N PRO A 112 -4.31 -5.31 -7.18
CA PRO A 112 -5.68 -4.91 -7.50
C PRO A 112 -6.41 -4.46 -6.23
N THR A 113 -7.57 -3.84 -6.39
CA THR A 113 -8.48 -3.54 -5.29
C THR A 113 -8.86 -4.84 -4.56
N LYS A 114 -8.76 -4.84 -3.22
CA LYS A 114 -9.09 -5.98 -2.36
C LYS A 114 -10.05 -5.60 -1.25
N TYR A 115 -11.01 -6.49 -1.00
CA TYR A 115 -12.06 -6.34 0.00
C TYR A 115 -11.77 -7.30 1.16
N TYR A 116 -11.72 -6.77 2.39
CA TYR A 116 -11.39 -7.50 3.61
C TYR A 116 -12.52 -7.32 4.62
N GLY A 117 -13.67 -7.93 4.34
CA GLY A 117 -14.89 -7.75 5.13
C GLY A 117 -15.37 -6.31 5.08
N ASN A 118 -15.06 -5.54 6.13
CA ASN A 118 -15.63 -4.20 6.35
C ASN A 118 -14.77 -3.06 5.79
N PHE A 119 -13.60 -3.35 5.19
CA PHE A 119 -12.79 -2.32 4.54
C PHE A 119 -12.27 -2.77 3.18
N THR A 120 -11.88 -1.77 2.37
CA THR A 120 -11.35 -1.96 1.01
C THR A 120 -9.97 -1.31 0.92
N LEU A 121 -9.01 -2.05 0.37
CA LEU A 121 -7.73 -1.49 -0.06
C LEU A 121 -7.81 -1.24 -1.57
N PRO A 122 -7.58 0.00 -2.06
CA PRO A 122 -7.64 0.32 -3.48
C PRO A 122 -6.53 -0.39 -4.28
N ALA A 123 -6.67 -0.38 -5.60
CA ALA A 123 -5.59 -0.78 -6.49
C ALA A 123 -4.44 0.23 -6.40
N GLY A 124 -3.19 -0.24 -6.43
CA GLY A 124 -2.03 0.64 -6.28
C GLY A 124 -0.72 -0.11 -6.15
N ARG A 125 0.37 0.65 -5.97
CA ARG A 125 1.69 0.09 -5.65
C ARG A 125 1.90 0.06 -4.14
N TYR A 126 2.26 -1.10 -3.62
CA TYR A 126 2.45 -1.32 -2.20
C TYR A 126 3.78 -1.98 -1.92
N GLU A 127 4.34 -1.66 -0.75
CA GLU A 127 5.41 -2.42 -0.13
C GLU A 127 4.89 -3.82 0.19
N ALA A 128 5.58 -4.85 -0.31
CA ALA A 128 5.15 -6.22 -0.10
C ALA A 128 6.27 -7.24 -0.26
N VAL A 129 5.99 -8.45 0.24
CA VAL A 129 6.72 -9.66 -0.09
C VAL A 129 5.93 -10.44 -1.12
N ARG A 130 6.63 -10.89 -2.14
CA ARG A 130 6.14 -11.78 -3.18
C ARG A 130 6.83 -13.13 -3.03
N LEU A 131 6.08 -14.18 -2.70
CA LEU A 131 6.56 -15.56 -2.85
C LEU A 131 6.12 -16.08 -4.21
N VAL A 132 7.08 -16.49 -5.03
CA VAL A 132 6.88 -17.07 -6.35
C VAL A 132 7.19 -18.55 -6.27
N MET A 133 6.18 -19.40 -6.43
CA MET A 133 6.35 -20.85 -6.49
C MET A 133 6.59 -21.26 -7.94
N GLY A 134 7.69 -21.95 -8.22
CA GLY A 134 8.03 -22.39 -9.58
C GLY A 134 8.01 -21.24 -10.59
N GLU A 135 7.25 -21.39 -11.67
CA GLU A 135 7.13 -20.36 -12.72
C GLU A 135 6.28 -19.15 -12.30
N GLY A 136 5.48 -19.27 -11.24
CA GLY A 136 4.59 -18.20 -10.79
C GLY A 136 3.46 -17.86 -11.78
N ALA A 137 3.05 -18.79 -12.63
CA ALA A 137 2.04 -18.56 -13.67
C ALA A 137 0.60 -18.70 -13.15
N GLY A 138 0.41 -19.21 -11.93
CA GLY A 138 -0.90 -19.45 -11.34
C GLY A 138 -1.48 -18.27 -10.57
N ALA A 139 -2.69 -18.49 -10.06
CA ALA A 139 -3.44 -17.49 -9.34
C ALA A 139 -2.71 -17.00 -8.08
N ASN A 140 -2.83 -15.70 -7.83
CA ASN A 140 -2.27 -15.04 -6.66
C ASN A 140 -3.16 -15.26 -5.43
N TRP A 141 -2.53 -15.44 -4.27
CA TRP A 141 -3.16 -15.22 -2.96
C TRP A 141 -2.64 -13.91 -2.36
N TRP A 142 -3.50 -13.13 -1.70
CA TRP A 142 -3.20 -11.75 -1.29
C TRP A 142 -3.53 -11.52 0.18
N CYS A 143 -2.65 -10.84 0.91
CA CYS A 143 -2.85 -10.53 2.33
C CYS A 143 -2.08 -9.29 2.79
N VAL A 144 -2.25 -8.90 4.05
CA VAL A 144 -1.55 -7.78 4.71
C VAL A 144 -0.79 -8.34 5.92
N LEU A 145 0.54 -8.30 5.86
CA LEU A 145 1.45 -8.78 6.91
C LEU A 145 1.58 -7.79 8.05
N PHE A 146 1.69 -6.50 7.74
CA PHE A 146 1.73 -5.45 8.74
C PHE A 146 0.72 -4.35 8.37
N PRO A 147 -0.20 -3.95 9.28
CA PRO A 147 -0.50 -4.64 10.53
C PRO A 147 -0.93 -6.10 10.29
N PRO A 148 -0.82 -6.98 11.30
CA PRO A 148 -0.97 -8.44 11.20
C PRO A 148 -2.39 -8.94 10.86
N LEU A 149 -2.87 -8.70 9.64
CA LEU A 149 -4.23 -9.08 9.25
C LEU A 149 -4.34 -10.53 8.81
N CYS A 150 -3.21 -11.15 8.45
CA CYS A 150 -3.17 -12.55 8.05
C CYS A 150 -3.33 -13.52 9.24
N PHE A 151 -3.16 -13.06 10.48
CA PHE A 151 -3.05 -13.93 11.67
C PHE A 151 -4.37 -14.17 12.42
N VAL A 152 -5.47 -13.58 11.96
CA VAL A 152 -6.80 -13.90 12.48
C VAL A 152 -7.29 -15.19 11.82
N ASP A 153 -7.16 -16.30 12.55
CA ASP A 153 -7.73 -17.59 12.18
C ASP A 153 -9.20 -17.44 11.74
N GLY A 154 -9.50 -17.90 10.53
CA GLY A 154 -10.87 -18.18 10.11
C GLY A 154 -11.83 -17.00 10.10
N GLY A 155 -11.63 -16.03 9.21
CA GLY A 155 -12.72 -15.28 8.57
C GLY A 155 -13.67 -14.41 9.43
N ASN A 156 -13.61 -14.38 10.77
CA ASN A 156 -14.73 -13.87 11.58
C ASN A 156 -14.32 -13.06 12.83
N ASN A 157 -13.27 -12.25 12.77
CA ASN A 157 -13.13 -11.15 13.74
C ASN A 157 -12.85 -9.82 13.06
N ALA A 158 -13.83 -9.38 12.25
CA ALA A 158 -13.88 -8.05 11.67
C ALA A 158 -13.70 -6.94 12.71
N ALA A 159 -14.16 -7.14 13.96
CA ALA A 159 -14.01 -6.19 15.06
C ALA A 159 -12.55 -5.97 15.51
N TYR A 160 -11.74 -7.04 15.58
CA TYR A 160 -10.30 -6.94 15.91
C TYR A 160 -9.50 -6.26 14.79
N LEU A 161 -9.89 -6.54 13.54
CA LEU A 161 -9.35 -5.91 12.34
C LEU A 161 -9.68 -4.40 12.32
N GLU A 162 -10.94 -4.04 12.59
CA GLU A 162 -11.39 -2.65 12.63
C GLU A 162 -10.71 -1.85 13.73
N GLU A 163 -10.58 -2.38 14.95
CA GLU A 163 -9.98 -1.63 16.05
C GLU A 163 -8.49 -1.36 15.80
N ASN A 164 -7.73 -2.39 15.41
CA ASN A 164 -6.28 -2.26 15.21
C ASN A 164 -5.94 -1.48 13.94
N ILE A 165 -6.64 -1.72 12.82
CA ILE A 165 -6.44 -0.93 11.60
C ILE A 165 -6.97 0.48 11.79
N ALA A 166 -8.13 0.71 12.42
CA ALA A 166 -8.58 2.08 12.66
C ALA A 166 -7.65 2.79 13.62
N LYS A 167 -7.05 2.11 14.60
CA LYS A 167 -6.04 2.69 15.49
C LYS A 167 -4.76 3.03 14.72
N GLU A 168 -4.22 2.10 13.94
CA GLU A 168 -3.04 2.30 13.07
C GLU A 168 -3.28 3.35 11.98
N LEU A 169 -4.42 3.32 11.29
CA LEU A 169 -4.82 4.34 10.32
C LEU A 169 -5.12 5.69 11.01
N LYS A 170 -5.57 5.72 12.26
CA LYS A 170 -5.73 6.95 13.05
C LYS A 170 -4.39 7.49 13.51
N THR A 171 -3.42 6.67 13.92
CA THR A 171 -2.04 7.08 14.22
C THR A 171 -1.31 7.52 12.96
N VAL A 172 -1.50 6.84 11.83
CA VAL A 172 -1.04 7.29 10.51
C VAL A 172 -1.74 8.59 10.10
N LYS A 173 -3.04 8.76 10.37
CA LYS A 173 -3.76 10.06 10.25
C LYS A 173 -3.29 11.12 11.26
N HIS A 174 -2.65 10.73 12.36
CA HIS A 174 -2.10 11.65 13.36
C HIS A 174 -0.62 12.00 13.10
N GLN A 175 0.14 11.11 12.46
CA GLN A 175 1.47 11.38 11.90
C GLN A 175 1.39 12.12 10.57
N SER A 176 0.40 11.80 9.73
CA SER A 176 -0.19 12.75 8.77
C SER A 176 -1.13 13.69 9.50
N LYS A 177 -0.66 14.26 10.62
CA LYS A 177 -1.19 15.53 11.11
C LYS A 177 -1.26 16.39 9.88
N ILE A 178 -2.48 16.75 9.50
CA ILE A 178 -2.79 17.74 8.48
C ILE A 178 -1.63 18.73 8.54
N VAL A 179 -0.72 18.68 7.55
CA VAL A 179 0.05 19.86 7.24
C VAL A 179 -1.08 20.83 7.01
N LYS A 180 -1.33 21.70 7.98
CA LYS A 180 -2.04 22.93 7.73
C LYS A 180 -1.16 23.55 6.67
N ILE A 181 -1.46 23.24 5.42
CA ILE A 181 -1.13 24.11 4.32
C ILE A 181 -1.82 25.37 4.81
N LYS A 182 -1.07 26.27 5.44
CA LYS A 182 -1.43 27.68 5.45
C LYS A 182 -1.62 27.91 3.98
N PRO A 183 -2.86 28.02 3.50
CA PRO A 183 -3.00 28.31 2.11
C PRO A 183 -2.32 29.68 1.99
N ALA A 184 -1.46 29.85 0.99
CA ALA A 184 -0.76 31.11 0.76
C ALA A 184 -1.77 32.17 0.30
N PHE A 185 -2.72 32.51 1.18
CA PHE A 185 -3.75 33.52 1.02
C PHE A 185 -3.20 34.92 1.24
N LYS A 186 -1.87 35.11 1.30
CA LYS A 186 -1.31 36.45 1.25
C LYS A 186 -1.52 37.10 -0.13
N VAL A 187 -1.60 36.29 -1.18
CA VAL A 187 -1.96 36.77 -2.53
C VAL A 187 -3.44 37.13 -2.56
N VAL A 188 -4.33 36.26 -2.08
CA VAL A 188 -5.78 36.52 -2.08
C VAL A 188 -6.17 37.72 -1.19
N GLU A 189 -5.53 37.90 -0.02
CA GLU A 189 -5.70 39.08 0.82
C GLU A 189 -5.23 40.36 0.12
N MET A 190 -4.07 40.32 -0.57
CA MET A 190 -3.60 41.46 -1.36
C MET A 190 -4.54 41.81 -2.52
N TRP A 191 -5.10 40.82 -3.21
CA TRP A 191 -6.07 41.06 -4.28
C TRP A 191 -7.38 41.63 -3.74
N GLN A 192 -7.85 41.18 -2.57
CA GLN A 192 -9.05 41.74 -1.91
C GLN A 192 -8.83 43.18 -1.45
N ASP A 193 -7.69 43.49 -0.84
CA ASP A 193 -7.32 44.87 -0.43
C ASP A 193 -7.15 45.80 -1.64
N THR A 194 -6.61 45.28 -2.75
CA THR A 194 -6.44 46.07 -3.97
C THR A 194 -7.79 46.34 -4.65
N LEU A 195 -8.69 45.36 -4.69
CA LEU A 195 -10.05 45.53 -5.20
C LEU A 195 -10.87 46.49 -4.31
N ALA A 196 -10.73 46.40 -2.99
CA ALA A 196 -11.39 47.31 -2.05
C ALA A 196 -10.91 48.77 -2.22
N LYS A 197 -9.62 48.99 -2.51
CA LYS A 197 -9.07 50.33 -2.77
C LYS A 197 -9.48 50.92 -4.12
N ILE A 198 -9.77 50.07 -5.11
CA ILE A 198 -10.25 50.50 -6.44
C ILE A 198 -11.76 50.77 -6.41
N ALA A 199 -12.53 50.07 -5.58
CA ALA A 199 -13.98 50.27 -5.44
C ALA A 199 -14.37 51.52 -4.63
N ASN A 200 -13.42 52.10 -3.87
CA ASN A 200 -13.66 53.26 -3.00
C ASN A 200 -13.01 54.56 -3.51
N LYS A 201 -12.73 54.63 -4.82
CA LYS A 201 -12.24 55.83 -5.52
C LYS A 201 -13.05 56.04 -6.80
#